data_AF-A0A0N1FBR7-F1
#
_entry.id   AF-A0A0N1FBR7-F1
#
_cell.length_a   1.000
_cell.length_b   1.000
_cell.length_c   1.000
_cell.angle_alpha   90.00
_cell.angle_beta   90.00
_cell.angle_gamma   90.00
#
_symmetry.space_group_name_H-M   'P 1'
#
loop_
_entity.id
_entity.type
_entity.pdbx_description
1 polymer ?
#
loop_
_entity_poly.entity_id
_entity_poly.type
_entity_poly.pdbx_seq_one_letter_code
_entity_poly.pdbx_strand_id
1 'polypeptide(L)'
;MRWLIPSVALGLSILPADAHAHAHAHAHAHAHAVRACTPRHTVMVLDDGQGEFDGMMHSGLWLVVRNAGTQACSLASVGPVAFEDGGHHPIPVGWRQTVAAPGGILDAGGQVATALRWVSGNAFDPGYCITPAQLALSLHGGTLRHPFGRSLCAPSGTPPQLEQQPWRPWPERR
;
A
#
# COMPACT_ATOMS: atom_id res chain seq x y z
N MET A 1 5.78 -77.98 -57.76
CA MET A 1 7.02 -78.03 -56.95
C MET A 1 6.64 -77.56 -55.56
N ARG A 2 6.49 -78.46 -54.57
CA ARG A 2 7.54 -78.99 -53.66
C ARG A 2 8.10 -77.91 -52.73
N TRP A 3 8.13 -78.00 -51.39
CA TRP A 3 7.65 -78.93 -50.35
C TRP A 3 7.99 -78.28 -48.97
N LEU A 4 7.21 -78.60 -47.91
CA LEU A 4 7.50 -78.77 -46.45
C LEU A 4 8.37 -77.78 -45.59
N ILE A 5 7.74 -77.12 -44.59
CA ILE A 5 7.78 -77.25 -43.08
C ILE A 5 9.14 -77.69 -42.44
N PRO A 6 9.67 -77.19 -41.27
CA PRO A 6 9.01 -76.98 -39.96
C PRO A 6 9.44 -75.81 -39.03
N SER A 7 8.58 -75.66 -38.00
CA SER A 7 8.69 -75.12 -36.63
C SER A 7 10.07 -75.01 -35.95
N VAL A 8 10.17 -74.14 -34.92
CA VAL A 8 10.55 -74.49 -33.52
C VAL A 8 10.53 -73.28 -32.55
N ALA A 9 9.94 -73.53 -31.36
CA ALA A 9 10.18 -73.02 -29.98
C ALA A 9 10.20 -71.50 -29.65
N LEU A 10 9.32 -71.00 -28.76
CA LEU A 10 9.34 -71.02 -27.27
C LEU A 10 10.42 -70.11 -26.65
N GLY A 11 10.00 -69.07 -25.93
CA GLY A 11 10.88 -68.23 -25.12
C GLY A 11 10.15 -67.13 -24.34
N LEU A 12 9.59 -67.51 -23.18
CA LEU A 12 9.09 -66.63 -22.13
C LEU A 12 10.27 -65.99 -21.38
N SER A 13 10.29 -64.67 -21.11
CA SER A 13 11.11 -63.99 -20.07
C SER A 13 10.70 -62.49 -20.01
N ILE A 14 9.84 -62.06 -19.08
CA ILE A 14 10.15 -61.49 -17.74
C ILE A 14 10.99 -60.20 -17.82
N LEU A 15 10.34 -59.04 -17.59
CA LEU A 15 10.95 -57.78 -17.13
C LEU A 15 11.42 -57.97 -15.67
N PRO A 16 12.51 -57.32 -15.18
CA PRO A 16 12.35 -55.95 -14.68
C PRO A 16 13.60 -55.03 -14.75
N ALA A 17 13.29 -53.74 -14.61
CA ALA A 17 13.98 -52.70 -13.84
C ALA A 17 15.51 -52.58 -13.92
N ASP A 18 15.98 -51.43 -14.42
CA ASP A 18 16.75 -50.53 -13.57
C ASP A 18 16.52 -49.07 -13.98
N ALA A 19 15.75 -48.39 -13.14
CA ALA A 19 15.50 -46.96 -13.21
C ALA A 19 16.51 -46.25 -12.30
N HIS A 20 17.61 -45.76 -12.86
CA HIS A 20 18.44 -44.76 -12.18
C HIS A 20 17.91 -43.37 -12.48
N ALA A 21 16.78 -43.03 -11.84
CA ALA A 21 16.36 -41.64 -11.71
C ALA A 21 17.25 -40.99 -10.64
N HIS A 22 18.25 -40.24 -11.08
CA HIS A 22 18.93 -39.28 -10.21
C HIS A 22 17.91 -38.21 -9.80
N ALA A 23 17.39 -38.35 -8.59
CA ALA A 23 16.57 -37.33 -7.96
C ALA A 23 17.45 -36.11 -7.67
N HIS A 24 17.44 -35.14 -8.59
CA HIS A 24 17.87 -33.78 -8.29
C HIS A 24 16.85 -33.20 -7.31
N ALA A 25 17.18 -33.25 -6.02
CA ALA A 25 16.49 -32.50 -4.99
C ALA A 25 16.69 -31.01 -5.29
N HIS A 26 15.73 -30.40 -5.99
CA HIS A 26 15.63 -28.96 -6.08
C HIS A 26 15.27 -28.43 -4.70
N ALA A 27 16.28 -27.96 -3.97
CA ALA A 27 16.07 -27.16 -2.78
C ALA A 27 15.33 -25.89 -3.18
N HIS A 28 14.01 -25.86 -2.97
CA HIS A 28 13.23 -24.63 -3.06
C HIS A 28 13.66 -23.72 -1.93
N ALA A 29 14.55 -22.77 -2.24
CA ALA A 29 14.77 -21.62 -1.38
C ALA A 29 13.44 -20.87 -1.30
N HIS A 30 12.69 -21.07 -0.21
CA HIS A 30 11.55 -20.23 0.12
C HIS A 30 12.09 -18.83 0.40
N ALA A 31 12.12 -17.97 -0.63
CA ALA A 31 12.23 -16.54 -0.42
C ALA A 31 11.06 -16.15 0.50
N HIS A 32 11.37 -15.88 1.77
CA HIS A 32 10.34 -15.43 2.71
C HIS A 32 9.73 -14.14 2.17
N ALA A 33 8.48 -14.23 1.72
CA ALA A 33 7.75 -13.07 1.23
C ALA A 33 7.68 -12.04 2.36
N VAL A 34 8.08 -10.80 2.06
CA VAL A 34 8.01 -9.70 3.04
C VAL A 34 6.55 -9.48 3.41
N ARG A 35 6.26 -9.47 4.71
CA ARG A 35 4.90 -9.32 5.24
C ARG A 35 4.36 -7.92 4.95
N ALA A 36 3.06 -7.79 4.76
CA ALA A 36 2.43 -6.49 4.60
C ALA A 36 2.56 -5.64 5.88
N CYS A 37 2.68 -4.33 5.73
CA CYS A 37 2.58 -3.40 6.85
C CYS A 37 1.14 -3.42 7.39
N THR A 38 1.01 -3.46 8.72
CA THR A 38 -0.29 -3.53 9.41
C THR A 38 -0.39 -2.40 10.44
N PRO A 39 -1.61 -1.97 10.82
CA PRO A 39 -1.78 -0.90 11.79
C PRO A 39 -1.08 -1.14 13.13
N ARG A 40 -0.86 -2.39 13.54
CA ARG A 40 -0.19 -2.74 14.80
C ARG A 40 1.28 -2.34 14.85
N HIS A 41 1.95 -2.26 13.71
CA HIS A 41 3.40 -2.00 13.62
C HIS A 41 3.73 -0.78 12.78
N THR A 42 2.72 0.03 12.44
CA THR A 42 2.88 1.23 11.63
C THR A 42 2.33 2.41 12.39
N VAL A 43 3.03 3.54 12.34
CA VAL A 43 2.58 4.80 12.94
C VAL A 43 2.33 5.80 11.81
N MET A 44 1.26 6.57 11.95
CA MET A 44 0.93 7.70 11.09
C MET A 44 1.15 8.99 11.88
N VAL A 45 1.86 9.95 11.30
CA VAL A 45 2.14 11.26 11.89
C VAL A 45 1.71 12.34 10.92
N LEU A 46 1.10 13.40 11.44
CA LEU A 46 0.79 14.61 10.70
C LEU A 46 1.80 15.70 11.11
N ASP A 47 2.72 16.01 10.22
CA ASP A 47 3.77 17.02 10.44
C ASP A 47 3.41 18.28 9.64
N ASP A 48 3.31 19.44 10.29
CA ASP A 48 2.92 20.69 9.65
C ASP A 48 4.00 21.30 8.74
N GLY A 49 5.19 20.68 8.66
CA GLY A 49 6.31 21.20 7.89
C GLY A 49 6.75 22.58 8.37
N GLN A 50 6.48 22.91 9.64
CA GLN A 50 6.69 24.23 10.21
C GLN A 50 5.94 25.34 9.44
N GLY A 51 4.76 25.01 8.90
CA GLY A 51 3.92 25.94 8.15
C GLY A 51 4.37 26.19 6.71
N GLU A 52 5.25 25.36 6.14
CA GLU A 52 5.75 25.55 4.76
C GLU A 52 4.62 25.54 3.69
N PHE A 53 3.49 24.93 4.02
CA PHE A 53 2.32 24.85 3.15
C PHE A 53 1.29 25.95 3.40
N ASP A 54 1.43 26.68 4.51
CA ASP A 54 0.47 27.68 4.94
C ASP A 54 0.63 28.97 4.12
N GLY A 55 -0.51 29.53 3.72
CA GLY A 55 -0.63 30.79 3.01
C GLY A 55 -1.97 31.44 3.33
N MET A 56 -2.30 32.54 2.65
CA MET A 56 -3.46 33.39 3.00
C MET A 56 -4.74 32.61 3.35
N MET A 57 -5.12 31.64 2.51
CA MET A 57 -6.31 30.80 2.72
C MET A 57 -6.01 29.30 2.52
N HIS A 58 -4.73 28.94 2.50
CA HIS A 58 -4.27 27.59 2.21
C HIS A 58 -3.55 27.02 3.42
N SER A 59 -3.72 25.72 3.61
CA SER A 59 -2.92 24.96 4.56
C SER A 59 -2.45 23.66 3.94
N GLY A 60 -1.47 23.06 4.58
CA GLY A 60 -1.01 21.73 4.23
C GLY A 60 -0.28 21.07 5.39
N LEU A 61 0.13 19.83 5.15
CA LEU A 61 0.95 19.04 6.05
C LEU A 61 1.63 17.90 5.30
N TRP A 62 2.64 17.31 5.91
CA TRP A 62 3.14 15.98 5.58
C TRP A 62 2.34 14.92 6.32
N LEU A 63 1.79 13.99 5.56
CA LEU A 63 1.34 12.71 6.07
C LEU A 63 2.53 11.76 6.05
N VAL A 64 3.07 11.43 7.22
CA VAL A 64 4.22 10.54 7.38
C VAL A 64 3.76 9.18 7.88
N VAL A 65 4.19 8.12 7.21
CA VAL A 65 3.95 6.73 7.59
C VAL A 65 5.28 6.09 7.94
N ARG A 66 5.40 5.57 9.16
CA ARG A 66 6.61 4.96 9.70
C ARG A 66 6.37 3.51 10.07
N ASN A 67 7.29 2.62 9.66
CA ASN A 67 7.36 1.28 10.21
C ASN A 67 7.95 1.34 11.63
N ALA A 68 7.11 1.11 12.64
CA ALA A 68 7.51 1.05 14.05
C ALA A 68 7.82 -0.38 14.51
N GLY A 69 7.67 -1.38 13.64
CA GLY A 69 8.05 -2.75 13.89
C GLY A 69 9.57 -2.98 13.83
N THR A 70 9.99 -4.18 14.21
CA THR A 70 11.39 -4.62 14.21
C THR A 70 11.83 -5.28 12.90
N GLN A 71 10.93 -5.41 11.93
CA GLN A 71 11.19 -6.06 10.64
C GLN A 71 10.66 -5.22 9.50
N ALA A 72 11.27 -5.36 8.32
CA ALA A 72 10.78 -4.75 7.10
C ALA A 72 9.37 -5.24 6.75
N CYS A 73 8.56 -4.38 6.15
CA CYS A 73 7.20 -4.70 5.71
C CYS A 73 6.89 -4.10 4.34
N SER A 74 5.91 -4.65 3.63
CA SER A 74 5.48 -4.20 2.31
C SER A 74 4.32 -3.22 2.40
N LEU A 75 4.42 -2.10 1.68
CA LEU A 75 3.37 -1.08 1.56
C LEU A 75 2.38 -1.36 0.40
N ALA A 76 2.50 -2.50 -0.29
CA ALA A 76 1.69 -2.83 -1.47
C ALA A 76 0.17 -2.82 -1.25
N SER A 77 -0.30 -2.87 -0.01
CA SER A 77 -1.73 -2.85 0.36
C SER A 77 -2.19 -1.53 0.99
N VAL A 78 -1.41 -0.46 0.87
CA VAL A 78 -1.82 0.86 1.36
C VAL A 78 -2.94 1.41 0.46
N GLY A 79 -4.05 1.80 1.07
CA GLY A 79 -5.18 2.42 0.39
C GLY A 79 -5.03 3.93 0.23
N PRO A 80 -6.02 4.59 -0.39
CA PRO A 80 -6.05 6.05 -0.48
C PRO A 80 -6.16 6.70 0.90
N VAL A 81 -5.74 7.96 0.97
CA VAL A 81 -6.00 8.84 2.13
C VAL A 81 -7.50 9.15 2.16
N ALA A 82 -8.11 9.06 3.34
CA ALA A 82 -9.51 9.40 3.58
C ALA A 82 -9.66 10.31 4.79
N PHE A 83 -10.80 10.97 4.88
CA PHE A 83 -11.18 11.82 6.01
C PHE A 83 -12.47 11.27 6.61
N GLU A 84 -12.58 11.30 7.94
CA GLU A 84 -13.73 10.77 8.66
C GLU A 84 -14.27 11.78 9.69
N ASP A 85 -15.56 11.67 9.99
CA ASP A 85 -16.19 12.38 11.10
C ASP A 85 -15.90 11.69 12.46
N GLY A 86 -16.50 12.20 13.55
CA GLY A 86 -16.34 11.64 14.89
C GLY A 86 -16.94 10.23 15.07
N GLY A 87 -17.80 9.78 14.16
CA GLY A 87 -18.40 8.45 14.11
C GLY A 87 -17.69 7.48 13.15
N HIS A 88 -16.54 7.87 12.59
CA HIS A 88 -15.81 7.12 11.55
C HIS A 88 -16.55 7.02 10.20
N HIS A 89 -17.51 7.89 9.93
CA HIS A 89 -18.13 7.96 8.62
C HIS A 89 -17.23 8.74 7.65
N PRO A 90 -17.02 8.27 6.41
CA PRO A 90 -16.24 8.98 5.42
C PRO A 90 -16.82 10.37 5.11
N ILE A 91 -15.96 11.37 5.08
CA ILE A 91 -16.26 12.72 4.61
C ILE A 91 -15.85 12.82 3.13
N PRO A 92 -16.78 13.16 2.22
CA PRO A 92 -16.45 13.33 0.81
C PRO A 92 -15.44 14.46 0.59
N VAL A 93 -14.40 14.16 -0.18
CA VAL A 93 -13.42 15.13 -0.67
C VAL A 93 -13.14 14.87 -2.15
N GLY A 94 -12.76 15.92 -2.88
CA GLY A 94 -12.25 15.82 -4.24
C GLY A 94 -10.73 15.80 -4.25
N TRP A 95 -10.15 14.97 -5.11
CA TRP A 95 -8.71 14.93 -5.36
C TRP A 95 -8.40 15.61 -6.68
N ARG A 96 -7.51 16.62 -6.66
CA ARG A 96 -7.10 17.33 -7.87
C ARG A 96 -6.19 16.49 -8.78
N GLN A 97 -5.61 15.42 -8.24
CA GLN A 97 -4.76 14.48 -8.94
C GLN A 97 -4.90 13.07 -8.37
N THR A 98 -4.67 12.07 -9.22
CA THR A 98 -4.50 10.68 -8.78
C THR A 98 -3.05 10.46 -8.36
N VAL A 99 -2.84 10.01 -7.14
CA VAL A 99 -1.51 9.62 -6.63
C VAL A 99 -1.49 8.13 -6.39
N ALA A 100 -0.47 7.46 -6.92
CA ALA A 100 -0.26 6.03 -6.65
C ALA A 100 -0.02 5.80 -5.15
N ALA A 101 -0.53 4.69 -4.62
CA ALA A 101 -0.21 4.26 -3.27
C ALA A 101 1.32 4.12 -3.08
N PRO A 102 1.85 4.31 -1.86
CA PRO A 102 3.26 4.08 -1.61
C PRO A 102 3.52 2.58 -1.81
N GLY A 103 4.35 2.25 -2.80
CA GLY A 103 4.77 0.88 -3.07
C GLY A 103 6.04 0.50 -2.30
N GLY A 104 6.48 -0.74 -2.50
CA GLY A 104 7.79 -1.19 -2.06
C GLY A 104 7.88 -1.65 -0.60
N ILE A 105 9.12 -1.86 -0.17
CA ILE A 105 9.46 -2.36 1.16
C ILE A 105 9.89 -1.19 2.04
N LEU A 106 9.29 -1.12 3.23
CA LEU A 106 9.64 -0.18 4.28
C LEU A 106 10.43 -0.92 5.36
N ASP A 107 11.74 -0.63 5.44
CA ASP A 107 12.62 -1.20 6.47
C ASP A 107 12.14 -0.89 7.89
N ALA A 108 12.64 -1.62 8.88
CA ALA A 108 12.38 -1.31 10.28
C ALA A 108 12.83 0.12 10.60
N GLY A 109 11.92 0.95 11.14
CA GLY A 109 12.17 2.38 11.38
C GLY A 109 12.11 3.26 10.13
N GLY A 110 12.01 2.69 8.93
CA GLY A 110 11.87 3.42 7.68
C GLY A 110 10.57 4.22 7.61
N GLN A 111 10.60 5.31 6.86
CA GLN A 111 9.46 6.21 6.72
C GLN A 111 9.24 6.61 5.25
N VAL A 112 7.98 6.84 4.91
CA VAL A 112 7.56 7.48 3.67
C VAL A 112 6.60 8.62 3.99
N ALA A 113 6.59 9.66 3.18
CA ALA A 113 5.73 10.80 3.35
C ALA A 113 5.08 11.25 2.05
N THR A 114 3.94 11.91 2.17
CA THR A 114 3.25 12.62 1.08
C THR A 114 2.75 13.95 1.62
N ALA A 115 2.91 15.03 0.84
CA ALA A 115 2.36 16.33 1.21
C ALA A 115 0.89 16.42 0.78
N LEU A 116 0.06 16.91 1.68
CA LEU A 116 -1.35 17.23 1.44
C LEU A 116 -1.52 18.75 1.49
N ARG A 117 -2.28 19.32 0.54
CA ARG A 117 -2.61 20.75 0.51
C ARG A 117 -4.08 20.98 0.20
N TRP A 118 -4.67 22.00 0.82
CA TRP A 118 -6.08 22.35 0.66
C TRP A 118 -6.33 23.84 0.94
N VAL A 119 -7.58 24.27 0.78
CA VAL A 119 -8.05 25.60 1.19
C VAL A 119 -8.63 25.49 2.61
N SER A 120 -8.06 26.23 3.55
CA SER A 120 -8.43 26.20 4.97
C SER A 120 -9.17 27.45 5.45
N GLY A 121 -9.17 28.50 4.64
CA GLY A 121 -9.78 29.79 4.96
C GLY A 121 -10.94 30.18 4.05
N ASN A 122 -11.56 31.32 4.35
CA ASN A 122 -12.67 31.87 3.59
C ASN A 122 -12.21 32.41 2.23
N ALA A 123 -12.14 31.53 1.23
CA ALA A 123 -11.76 31.86 -0.14
C ALA A 123 -12.94 31.85 -1.12
N PHE A 124 -14.16 31.51 -0.67
CA PHE A 124 -15.29 31.22 -1.54
C PHE A 124 -16.54 31.98 -1.08
N ASP A 125 -17.26 32.58 -2.03
CA ASP A 125 -18.53 33.25 -1.81
C ASP A 125 -19.54 32.85 -2.92
N PRO A 126 -20.55 32.00 -2.63
CA PRO A 126 -20.84 31.39 -1.33
C PRO A 126 -19.94 30.18 -1.03
N GLY A 127 -19.39 30.11 0.18
CA GLY A 127 -18.50 29.03 0.65
C GLY A 127 -18.97 28.36 1.94
N TYR A 128 -18.40 27.20 2.23
CA TYR A 128 -18.55 26.52 3.52
C TYR A 128 -17.23 25.85 3.93
N CYS A 129 -17.09 25.56 5.22
CA CYS A 129 -15.97 24.82 5.77
C CYS A 129 -16.46 23.66 6.62
N ILE A 130 -15.74 22.54 6.55
CA ILE A 130 -15.95 21.35 7.38
C ILE A 130 -14.65 21.00 8.10
N THR A 131 -14.75 20.39 9.27
CA THR A 131 -13.58 20.00 10.07
C THR A 131 -13.63 18.49 10.33
N PRO A 132 -12.98 17.67 9.49
CA PRO A 132 -12.88 16.24 9.74
C PRO A 132 -12.23 15.95 11.10
N ALA A 133 -12.78 14.98 11.81
CA ALA A 133 -12.24 14.55 13.09
C ALA A 133 -10.95 13.75 12.89
N GLN A 134 -10.93 12.88 11.87
CA GLN A 134 -9.83 11.96 11.63
C GLN A 134 -9.36 12.02 10.18
N LEU A 135 -8.06 11.79 9.99
CA LEU A 135 -7.47 11.31 8.76
C LEU A 135 -7.28 9.80 8.88
N ALA A 136 -7.67 9.06 7.84
CA ALA A 136 -7.63 7.62 7.80
C ALA A 136 -6.77 7.12 6.63
N LEU A 137 -5.97 6.09 6.89
CA LEU A 137 -5.17 5.39 5.89
C LEU A 137 -5.36 3.88 6.05
N SER A 138 -5.94 3.26 5.03
CA SER A 138 -6.14 1.80 5.01
C SER A 138 -4.81 1.10 4.80
N LEU A 139 -4.55 0.08 5.61
CA LEU A 139 -3.43 -0.85 5.51
C LEU A 139 -3.96 -2.28 5.43
N HIS A 140 -3.04 -3.24 5.24
CA HIS A 140 -3.40 -4.64 5.36
C HIS A 140 -3.91 -4.94 6.78
N GLY A 141 -5.10 -5.51 6.88
CA GLY A 141 -5.70 -5.94 8.15
C GLY A 141 -6.29 -4.81 9.01
N GLY A 142 -6.40 -3.57 8.50
CA GLY A 142 -7.13 -2.50 9.20
C GLY A 142 -6.76 -1.09 8.75
N THR A 143 -7.20 -0.09 9.51
CA THR A 143 -7.04 1.33 9.17
C THR A 143 -6.24 2.05 10.25
N LEU A 144 -5.23 2.81 9.85
CA LEU A 144 -4.60 3.81 10.71
C LEU A 144 -5.48 5.04 10.74
N ARG A 145 -5.71 5.58 11.95
CA ARG A 145 -6.44 6.82 12.16
C ARG A 145 -5.58 7.78 12.96
N HIS A 146 -5.62 9.04 12.60
CA HIS A 146 -4.96 10.10 13.33
C HIS A 146 -5.90 11.31 13.43
N PRO A 147 -6.00 11.97 14.60
CA PRO A 147 -6.74 13.21 14.72
C PRO A 147 -6.30 14.22 13.66
N PHE A 148 -7.25 14.79 12.92
CA PHE A 148 -7.00 15.79 11.88
C PHE A 148 -7.33 17.18 12.40
N GLY A 149 -8.60 17.48 12.68
CA GLY A 149 -9.01 18.71 13.36
C GLY A 149 -8.74 20.01 12.61
N ARG A 150 -8.48 19.94 11.30
CA ARG A 150 -8.20 21.10 10.44
C ARG A 150 -9.39 21.37 9.52
N SER A 151 -9.67 22.65 9.27
CA SER A 151 -10.76 23.05 8.39
C SER A 151 -10.41 22.81 6.91
N LEU A 152 -11.36 22.22 6.20
CA LEU A 152 -11.38 22.07 4.75
C LEU A 152 -12.53 22.95 4.22
N CYS A 153 -12.21 23.93 3.38
CA CYS A 153 -13.20 24.86 2.84
C CYS A 153 -13.43 24.63 1.33
N ALA A 154 -14.64 24.90 0.87
CA ALA A 154 -15.07 24.67 -0.51
C ALA A 154 -16.17 25.66 -0.95
N PRO A 155 -16.36 25.86 -2.27
CA PRO A 155 -17.56 26.47 -2.80
C PRO A 155 -18.80 25.65 -2.43
N SER A 156 -19.92 26.34 -2.16
CA SER A 156 -21.20 25.70 -1.85
C SER A 156 -21.60 24.69 -2.92
N GLY A 157 -22.03 23.50 -2.50
CA GLY A 157 -22.45 22.42 -3.40
C GLY A 157 -21.34 21.55 -3.97
N THR A 158 -20.07 21.79 -3.61
CA THR A 158 -18.93 20.96 -4.04
C THR A 158 -18.11 20.47 -2.86
N PRO A 159 -17.53 19.25 -2.90
CA PRO A 159 -16.61 18.78 -1.85
C PRO A 159 -15.32 19.60 -1.82
N PRO A 160 -14.66 19.75 -0.65
CA PRO A 160 -13.33 20.34 -0.57
C PRO A 160 -12.34 19.63 -1.48
N GLN A 161 -11.52 20.42 -2.18
CA GLN A 161 -10.51 19.91 -3.10
C GLN A 161 -9.16 19.83 -2.39
N LEU A 162 -8.53 18.66 -2.47
CA LEU A 162 -7.19 18.42 -1.93
C LEU A 162 -6.21 18.08 -3.05
N GLU A 163 -4.97 18.50 -2.83
CA GLU A 163 -3.82 18.04 -3.59
C GLU A 163 -3.01 17.06 -2.74
N GLN A 164 -2.51 16.00 -3.38
CA GLN A 164 -1.56 15.06 -2.82
C GLN A 164 -0.29 15.00 -3.69
N GLN A 165 0.88 15.10 -3.07
CA GLN A 165 2.14 14.89 -3.79
C GLN A 165 2.49 13.39 -3.85
N PRO A 166 3.26 12.92 -4.85
CA PRO A 166 3.75 11.55 -4.86
C PRO A 166 4.47 11.19 -3.55
N TRP A 167 4.30 9.94 -3.10
CA TRP A 167 4.99 9.43 -1.91
C TRP A 167 6.50 9.40 -2.10
N ARG A 168 7.25 9.71 -1.05
CA ARG A 168 8.72 9.75 -1.05
C ARG A 168 9.30 9.18 0.24
N PRO A 169 10.53 8.66 0.23
CA PRO A 169 11.25 8.34 1.47
C PRO A 169 11.35 9.56 2.42
N TRP A 170 11.28 9.32 3.73
CA TRP A 170 11.30 10.38 4.74
C TRP A 170 12.27 10.07 5.92
N PRO A 171 12.98 11.08 6.48
CA PRO A 171 13.16 12.43 5.92
C PRO A 171 13.87 12.38 4.57
N GLU A 172 13.63 13.35 3.68
CA GLU A 172 14.36 13.41 2.41
C GLU A 172 15.87 13.47 2.72
N ARG A 173 16.63 12.51 2.18
CA ARG A 173 18.09 12.55 2.28
C ARG A 173 18.57 13.74 1.44
N ARG A 174 19.06 14.78 2.12
CA ARG A 174 19.74 15.92 1.49
C ARG A 174 21.08 15.51 0.90
#